data_AF-A0A7Y8AQ99-F1
#
_entry.id   AF-A0A7Y8AQ99-F1
#
_cell.length_a   1.000
_cell.length_b   1.000
_cell.length_c   1.000
_cell.angle_alpha   90.00
_cell.angle_beta   90.00
_cell.angle_gamma   90.00
#
_symmetry.space_group_name_H-M   'P 1'
#
loop_
_entity.id
_entity.type
_entity.pdbx_description
1 polymer ?
#
loop_
_entity_poly.entity_id
_entity_poly.type
_entity_poly.pdbx_seq_one_letter_code
_entity_poly.pdbx_strand_id
1 'polypeptide(L)'
;MDYPKSVPSVGLVNGKFVDENPITGTPGSLVPASWGNGVTQEILNVLAAAGIAPDETKTDQLAQALSVLSDWLKLKNKPTTLAGYGITDAMPAGAGGLLSSAAVVRGKVADLPASQFVTVADATTDRPATVSYGAGLHIKYPGGGYGFDLMSSVTSEWYGVRRLAEDGTGSWRMLWHDANFNPASKADKATTLAGYGITDALTVGQYGLGGNIAASAAIDTVGLPGGFYFFGEGNSSFGQYLGLVNIPYGNGNYAGQLAFQQGNSETTILVRGCDNNGKWNPTRRLWHDGNLKSGDFLPVGTTIQYAGPSVPSGFLKENGAEVSRSVYARLFAAIGTFYGAGDGSTTFNLPDSRGEFIRGLDDGRGVDPQRALGSLQLDSMQGHWHGPRPGTSLNGSPGNWNGVGGGANATFNIGSTGDPVTNGVHGTPRTSSETRPRNTSRLMCIKY
;
A
#
# COMPACT_ATOMS: atom_id res chain seq x y z
N MET A 1 -54.08 89.74 -38.61
CA MET A 1 -54.51 90.02 -40.00
C MET A 1 -55.98 89.67 -40.09
N ASP A 2 -56.83 90.56 -39.60
CA ASP A 2 -58.22 90.64 -40.07
C ASP A 2 -58.22 91.67 -41.22
N TYR A 3 -59.30 91.76 -41.96
CA TYR A 3 -59.45 92.82 -42.95
C TYR A 3 -59.37 94.21 -42.28
N PRO A 4 -58.72 95.22 -42.88
CA PRO A 4 -58.53 96.51 -42.20
C PRO A 4 -59.89 97.16 -41.88
N LYS A 5 -60.18 97.49 -40.62
CA LYS A 5 -61.50 98.03 -40.25
C LYS A 5 -61.69 99.54 -40.49
N SER A 6 -60.63 100.32 -40.72
CA SER A 6 -60.72 101.65 -41.34
C SER A 6 -59.33 102.22 -41.64
N VAL A 7 -58.98 102.39 -42.91
CA VAL A 7 -57.85 103.24 -43.30
C VAL A 7 -58.45 104.52 -43.90
N PRO A 8 -58.17 105.73 -43.36
CA PRO A 8 -58.72 106.95 -43.92
C PRO A 8 -58.26 107.10 -45.38
N SER A 9 -59.22 107.17 -46.31
CA SER A 9 -59.04 107.32 -47.78
C SER A 9 -58.89 106.04 -48.62
N VAL A 10 -59.15 104.85 -48.07
CA VAL A 10 -59.17 103.58 -48.85
C VAL A 10 -60.57 102.96 -48.77
N GLY A 11 -61.19 102.64 -49.91
CA GLY A 11 -62.50 101.98 -49.93
C GLY A 11 -62.40 100.56 -49.41
N LEU A 12 -63.03 100.32 -48.26
CA LEU A 12 -63.27 99.00 -47.70
C LEU A 12 -64.77 98.91 -47.41
N VAL A 13 -65.43 97.85 -47.89
CA VAL A 13 -66.86 97.60 -47.62
C VAL A 13 -66.98 96.30 -46.86
N ASN A 14 -67.59 96.35 -45.67
CA ASN A 14 -67.73 95.21 -44.75
C ASN A 14 -66.40 94.53 -44.40
N GLY A 15 -65.32 95.31 -44.30
CA GLY A 15 -63.99 94.79 -44.05
C GLY A 15 -63.54 93.86 -45.17
N LYS A 16 -63.57 94.31 -46.42
CA LYS A 16 -62.91 93.64 -47.56
C LYS A 16 -62.36 94.70 -48.49
N PHE A 17 -61.27 94.38 -49.19
CA PHE A 17 -60.78 95.20 -50.29
C PHE A 17 -61.88 95.25 -51.36
N VAL A 18 -62.19 96.45 -51.85
CA VAL A 18 -63.14 96.68 -52.95
C VAL A 18 -62.46 97.44 -54.08
N ASP A 19 -62.79 97.09 -55.31
CA ASP A 19 -62.32 97.83 -56.49
C ASP A 19 -63.09 99.15 -56.63
N GLU A 20 -62.50 100.11 -57.33
CA GLU A 20 -63.10 101.44 -57.51
C GLU A 20 -64.45 101.33 -58.26
N ASN A 21 -65.46 102.04 -57.78
CA ASN A 21 -66.75 102.15 -58.47
C ASN A 21 -66.89 103.56 -59.08
N PRO A 22 -66.56 103.74 -60.38
CA PRO A 22 -66.59 105.04 -61.02
C PRO A 22 -68.00 105.65 -61.20
N ILE A 23 -69.07 104.87 -60.99
CA ILE A 23 -70.46 105.34 -61.14
C ILE A 23 -70.98 105.99 -59.84
N THR A 24 -70.51 105.52 -58.67
CA THR A 24 -70.95 106.01 -57.35
C THR A 24 -69.89 106.89 -56.66
N GLY A 25 -68.80 107.22 -57.34
CA GLY A 25 -67.72 108.09 -56.83
C GLY A 25 -66.98 107.52 -55.62
N THR A 26 -67.01 106.20 -55.44
CA THR A 26 -66.48 105.54 -54.23
C THR A 26 -65.04 105.09 -54.48
N PRO A 27 -64.02 105.62 -53.77
CA PRO A 27 -62.62 105.27 -54.00
C PRO A 27 -62.38 103.77 -53.78
N GLY A 28 -61.68 103.11 -54.70
CA GLY A 28 -61.28 101.71 -54.56
C GLY A 28 -60.02 101.52 -53.70
N SER A 29 -59.69 100.26 -53.42
CA SER A 29 -58.42 99.86 -52.82
C SER A 29 -57.26 100.01 -53.81
N LEU A 30 -56.06 100.37 -53.33
CA LEU A 30 -54.85 100.53 -54.16
C LEU A 30 -54.34 99.20 -54.77
N VAL A 31 -54.81 98.07 -54.23
CA VAL A 31 -54.53 96.71 -54.74
C VAL A 31 -55.85 96.05 -55.17
N PRO A 32 -55.84 95.21 -56.22
CA PRO A 32 -57.05 94.53 -56.69
C PRO A 32 -57.74 93.77 -55.56
N ALA A 33 -59.05 93.93 -55.43
CA ALA A 33 -59.86 93.33 -54.38
C ALA A 33 -59.70 91.81 -54.31
N SER A 34 -59.64 91.15 -55.47
CA SER A 34 -59.43 89.70 -55.58
C SER A 34 -58.11 89.25 -54.93
N TRP A 35 -57.03 90.00 -55.14
CA TRP A 35 -55.71 89.68 -54.60
C TRP A 35 -55.62 89.97 -53.11
N GLY A 36 -56.02 91.17 -52.67
CA GLY A 36 -55.99 91.56 -51.26
C GLY A 36 -56.84 90.63 -50.39
N ASN A 37 -58.03 90.28 -50.88
CA ASN A 37 -58.92 89.37 -50.17
C ASN A 37 -58.41 87.92 -50.18
N GLY A 38 -57.82 87.45 -51.28
CA GLY A 38 -57.25 86.10 -51.38
C GLY A 38 -56.09 85.88 -50.41
N VAL A 39 -55.12 86.79 -50.38
CA VAL A 39 -53.96 86.70 -49.46
C VAL A 39 -54.40 86.79 -48.00
N THR A 40 -55.35 87.67 -47.69
CA THR A 40 -55.88 87.81 -46.33
C THR A 40 -56.58 86.53 -45.88
N GLN A 41 -57.37 85.91 -46.77
CA GLN A 41 -58.06 84.67 -46.47
C GLN A 41 -57.09 83.49 -46.26
N GLU A 42 -56.01 83.37 -47.05
CA GLU A 42 -54.98 82.36 -46.84
C GLU A 42 -54.33 82.48 -45.45
N ILE A 43 -54.00 83.71 -45.04
CA ILE A 43 -53.43 83.96 -43.69
C ILE A 43 -54.44 83.64 -42.59
N LEU A 44 -55.71 84.03 -42.77
CA LEU A 44 -56.79 83.69 -41.85
C LEU A 44 -57.00 82.17 -41.74
N ASN A 45 -56.87 81.43 -42.84
CA ASN A 45 -56.96 79.96 -42.84
C ASN A 45 -55.81 79.35 -42.03
N VAL A 46 -54.58 79.88 -42.15
CA VAL A 46 -53.42 79.44 -41.36
C VAL A 46 -53.61 79.76 -39.87
N LEU A 47 -54.15 80.94 -39.53
CA LEU A 47 -54.48 81.32 -38.15
C LEU A 47 -55.56 80.41 -37.55
N ALA A 48 -56.62 80.15 -38.30
CA ALA A 48 -57.70 79.25 -37.89
C ALA A 48 -57.18 77.81 -37.69
N ALA A 49 -56.31 77.32 -38.57
CA ALA A 49 -55.67 76.01 -38.43
C ALA A 49 -54.78 75.93 -37.17
N ALA A 50 -54.14 77.04 -36.79
CA ALA A 50 -53.38 77.16 -35.55
C ALA A 50 -54.25 77.41 -34.30
N GLY A 51 -55.56 77.59 -34.44
CA GLY A 51 -56.47 77.93 -33.35
C GLY A 51 -56.30 79.36 -32.81
N ILE A 52 -55.70 80.27 -33.60
CA ILE A 52 -55.45 81.66 -33.22
C ILE A 52 -56.60 82.53 -33.74
N ALA A 53 -57.22 83.29 -32.83
CA ALA A 53 -58.22 84.30 -33.20
C ALA A 53 -57.53 85.51 -33.87
N PRO A 54 -57.97 85.96 -35.07
CA PRO A 54 -57.36 87.09 -35.77
C PRO A 54 -57.50 88.41 -35.01
N ASP A 55 -56.40 89.17 -34.93
CA ASP A 55 -56.32 90.51 -34.34
C ASP A 55 -55.69 91.49 -35.35
N GLU A 56 -56.17 92.73 -35.45
CA GLU A 56 -55.60 93.74 -36.36
C GLU A 56 -54.42 94.48 -35.75
N THR A 57 -54.31 94.47 -34.41
CA THR A 57 -53.26 95.17 -33.68
C THR A 57 -51.94 94.41 -33.64
N LYS A 58 -51.94 93.13 -34.07
CA LYS A 58 -50.78 92.23 -34.05
C LYS A 58 -50.28 91.89 -35.44
N THR A 59 -49.00 92.13 -35.69
CA THR A 59 -48.33 91.91 -36.98
C THR A 59 -47.55 90.60 -37.07
N ASP A 60 -47.54 89.78 -36.01
CA ASP A 60 -46.72 88.56 -35.88
C ASP A 60 -47.55 87.26 -35.87
N GLN A 61 -48.87 87.35 -36.00
CA GLN A 61 -49.76 86.19 -35.81
C GLN A 61 -49.55 85.07 -36.83
N LEU A 62 -49.14 85.39 -38.07
CA LEU A 62 -48.77 84.36 -39.04
C LEU A 62 -47.54 83.58 -38.55
N ALA A 63 -46.54 84.25 -37.97
CA ALA A 63 -45.38 83.60 -37.39
C ALA A 63 -45.76 82.77 -36.14
N GLN A 64 -46.66 83.27 -35.29
CA GLN A 64 -47.20 82.49 -34.17
C GLN A 64 -47.98 81.26 -34.66
N ALA A 65 -48.79 81.40 -35.70
CA ALA A 65 -49.53 80.30 -36.30
C ALA A 65 -48.60 79.23 -36.86
N LEU A 66 -47.56 79.65 -37.59
CA LEU A 66 -46.52 78.75 -38.09
C LEU A 66 -45.77 78.06 -36.94
N SER A 67 -45.49 78.75 -35.83
CA SER A 67 -44.89 78.14 -34.64
C SER A 67 -45.79 77.05 -34.03
N VAL A 68 -47.09 77.30 -33.87
CA VAL A 68 -48.05 76.31 -33.37
C VAL A 68 -48.25 75.15 -34.33
N LEU A 69 -48.28 75.43 -35.64
CA LEU A 69 -48.44 74.42 -36.68
C LEU A 69 -47.16 73.60 -36.93
N SER A 70 -46.00 74.12 -36.52
CA SER A 70 -44.74 73.40 -36.49
C SER A 70 -44.60 72.43 -35.29
N ASP A 71 -45.63 72.33 -34.44
CA ASP A 71 -45.68 71.34 -33.37
C ASP A 71 -45.55 69.92 -33.92
N TRP A 72 -44.46 69.27 -33.53
CA TRP A 72 -44.11 67.92 -33.91
C TRP A 72 -45.24 66.91 -33.68
N LEU A 73 -46.06 67.12 -32.66
CA LEU A 73 -47.17 66.23 -32.34
C LEU A 73 -48.30 66.32 -33.37
N LYS A 74 -48.46 67.46 -34.05
CA LYS A 74 -49.57 67.77 -34.97
C LYS A 74 -49.24 67.57 -36.45
N LEU A 75 -47.96 67.37 -36.81
CA LEU A 75 -47.56 67.06 -38.17
C LEU A 75 -48.16 65.73 -38.65
N LYS A 76 -48.74 65.72 -39.85
CA LYS A 76 -49.21 64.51 -40.55
C LYS A 76 -48.04 63.84 -41.29
N ASN A 77 -48.17 62.54 -41.59
CA ASN A 77 -47.18 61.75 -42.35
C ASN A 77 -45.80 61.59 -41.67
N LYS A 78 -45.79 61.40 -40.34
CA LYS A 78 -44.54 61.12 -39.62
C LYS A 78 -43.98 59.75 -40.07
N PRO A 79 -42.66 59.64 -40.31
CA PRO A 79 -42.04 58.35 -40.57
C PRO A 79 -42.22 57.37 -39.42
N THR A 80 -42.17 56.07 -39.68
CA THR A 80 -42.26 55.01 -38.64
C THR A 80 -40.96 54.25 -38.46
N THR A 81 -39.90 54.66 -39.15
CA THR A 81 -38.58 54.01 -39.14
C THR A 81 -37.50 55.00 -38.69
N LEU A 82 -36.41 54.47 -38.13
CA LEU A 82 -35.23 55.25 -37.76
C LEU A 82 -34.71 56.07 -38.95
N ALA A 83 -34.56 55.43 -40.11
CA ALA A 83 -34.13 56.08 -41.35
C ALA A 83 -35.09 57.18 -41.80
N GLY A 84 -36.40 56.95 -41.64
CA GLY A 84 -37.40 57.96 -41.96
C GLY A 84 -37.27 59.22 -41.10
N TYR A 85 -36.90 59.05 -39.83
CA TYR A 85 -36.60 60.16 -38.92
C TYR A 85 -35.17 60.71 -39.04
N GLY A 86 -34.33 60.15 -39.92
CA GLY A 86 -32.91 60.54 -40.04
C GLY A 86 -32.04 60.15 -38.84
N ILE A 87 -32.51 59.23 -37.99
CA ILE A 87 -31.77 58.76 -36.81
C ILE A 87 -30.68 57.77 -37.29
N THR A 88 -29.42 58.09 -37.01
CA THR A 88 -28.24 57.31 -37.46
C THR A 88 -27.49 56.61 -36.33
N ASP A 89 -27.81 56.93 -35.07
CA ASP A 89 -27.15 56.45 -33.85
C ASP A 89 -28.00 55.45 -33.05
N ALA A 90 -29.03 54.88 -33.68
CA ALA A 90 -29.89 53.86 -33.09
C ALA A 90 -29.79 52.52 -33.85
N MET A 91 -29.93 51.42 -33.12
CA MET A 91 -29.98 50.06 -33.69
C MET A 91 -31.42 49.72 -34.13
N PRO A 92 -31.67 49.39 -35.41
CA PRO A 92 -32.97 48.89 -35.85
C PRO A 92 -33.32 47.56 -35.18
N ALA A 93 -34.61 47.32 -34.92
CA ALA A 93 -35.07 46.01 -34.46
C ALA A 93 -34.63 44.92 -35.45
N GLY A 94 -33.97 43.88 -34.93
CA GLY A 94 -33.41 42.78 -35.70
C GLY A 94 -32.05 43.03 -36.37
N ALA A 95 -31.48 44.23 -36.27
CA ALA A 95 -30.10 44.45 -36.66
C ALA A 95 -29.16 43.64 -35.74
N GLY A 96 -28.26 42.85 -36.33
CA GLY A 96 -27.36 41.97 -35.59
C GLY A 96 -28.06 40.86 -34.79
N GLY A 97 -29.33 40.55 -35.10
CA GLY A 97 -30.11 39.52 -34.42
C GLY A 97 -30.61 39.90 -33.02
N LEU A 98 -30.48 41.17 -32.61
CA LEU A 98 -30.98 41.66 -31.32
C LEU A 98 -32.46 42.06 -31.45
N LEU A 99 -33.28 41.67 -30.46
CA LEU A 99 -34.75 41.87 -30.43
C LEU A 99 -35.53 41.13 -31.56
N SER A 100 -34.89 40.21 -32.27
CA SER A 100 -35.51 39.29 -33.23
C SER A 100 -34.79 37.94 -33.21
N SER A 101 -35.18 37.01 -34.09
CA SER A 101 -34.41 35.77 -34.30
C SER A 101 -33.16 36.06 -35.14
N ALA A 102 -31.99 35.71 -34.62
CA ALA A 102 -30.74 35.78 -35.38
C ALA A 102 -30.82 34.91 -36.64
N ALA A 103 -30.38 35.45 -37.77
CA ALA A 103 -30.37 34.71 -39.02
C ALA A 103 -29.41 33.51 -38.96
N VAL A 104 -29.74 32.44 -39.68
CA VAL A 104 -28.85 31.29 -39.83
C VAL A 104 -27.60 31.72 -40.60
N VAL A 105 -26.43 31.54 -40.00
CA VAL A 105 -25.14 31.80 -40.65
C VAL A 105 -24.91 30.74 -41.74
N ARG A 106 -24.81 31.18 -42.99
CA ARG A 106 -24.40 30.35 -44.12
C ARG A 106 -22.90 30.58 -44.37
N GLY A 107 -22.09 29.55 -44.23
CA GLY A 107 -20.62 29.67 -44.23
C GLY A 107 -20.04 29.73 -42.81
N LYS A 108 -18.90 30.38 -42.63
CA LYS A 108 -18.23 30.45 -41.33
C LYS A 108 -18.79 31.58 -40.47
N VAL A 109 -19.01 31.32 -39.19
CA VAL A 109 -19.24 32.37 -38.17
C VAL A 109 -18.04 33.32 -38.10
N ALA A 110 -16.82 32.80 -38.30
CA ALA A 110 -15.59 33.61 -38.29
C ALA A 110 -15.53 34.68 -39.39
N ASP A 111 -16.23 34.49 -40.51
CA ASP A 111 -16.21 35.39 -41.67
C ASP A 111 -17.23 36.54 -41.53
N LEU A 112 -17.98 36.59 -40.43
CA LEU A 112 -18.98 37.63 -40.22
C LEU A 112 -18.31 39.03 -40.14
N PRO A 113 -18.89 40.03 -40.82
CA PRO A 113 -18.24 41.34 -40.95
C PRO A 113 -18.36 42.19 -39.69
N ALA A 114 -19.29 41.88 -38.78
CA ALA A 114 -19.57 42.64 -37.58
C ALA A 114 -20.02 41.73 -36.42
N SER A 115 -19.84 42.21 -35.19
CA SER A 115 -20.34 41.55 -33.99
C SER A 115 -21.87 41.45 -34.02
N GLN A 116 -22.41 40.25 -33.81
CA GLN A 116 -23.85 39.98 -33.87
C GLN A 116 -24.21 38.65 -33.21
N PHE A 117 -25.48 38.50 -32.85
CA PHE A 117 -26.03 37.19 -32.51
C PHE A 117 -26.07 36.31 -33.74
N VAL A 118 -25.87 35.01 -33.53
CA VAL A 118 -25.79 34.03 -34.62
C VAL A 118 -26.68 32.83 -34.33
N THR A 119 -27.32 32.32 -35.37
CA THR A 119 -27.92 30.99 -35.35
C THR A 119 -27.06 30.08 -36.22
N VAL A 120 -26.69 28.91 -35.71
CA VAL A 120 -25.94 27.91 -36.46
C VAL A 120 -26.84 26.74 -36.83
N ALA A 121 -26.65 26.21 -38.03
CA ALA A 121 -27.35 25.04 -38.55
C ALA A 121 -26.43 24.31 -39.54
N ASP A 122 -26.97 23.40 -40.34
CA ASP A 122 -26.20 22.62 -41.31
C ASP A 122 -25.48 23.47 -42.37
N ALA A 123 -25.96 24.69 -42.62
CA ALA A 123 -25.31 25.64 -43.53
C ALA A 123 -24.08 26.34 -42.91
N THR A 124 -23.85 26.20 -41.59
CA THR A 124 -22.73 26.82 -40.88
C THR A 124 -21.52 25.88 -40.88
N THR A 125 -20.42 26.30 -41.49
CA THR A 125 -19.33 25.38 -41.86
C THR A 125 -18.24 25.23 -40.80
N ASP A 126 -18.16 26.15 -39.84
CA ASP A 126 -17.14 26.16 -38.78
C ASP A 126 -17.73 25.92 -37.39
N ARG A 127 -18.94 25.36 -37.31
CA ARG A 127 -19.55 24.88 -36.05
C ARG A 127 -18.86 23.58 -35.56
N PRO A 128 -18.92 23.25 -34.27
CA PRO A 128 -18.53 21.93 -33.78
C PRO A 128 -19.37 20.82 -34.42
N ALA A 129 -18.73 19.70 -34.77
CA ALA A 129 -19.40 18.58 -35.45
C ALA A 129 -20.57 17.96 -34.68
N THR A 130 -20.59 18.11 -33.35
CA THR A 130 -21.64 17.58 -32.46
C THR A 130 -22.86 18.50 -32.35
N VAL A 131 -22.85 19.68 -32.97
CA VAL A 131 -23.91 20.70 -32.83
C VAL A 131 -24.70 20.81 -34.13
N SER A 132 -25.87 20.17 -34.19
CA SER A 132 -26.78 20.22 -35.36
C SER A 132 -27.53 21.54 -35.50
N TYR A 133 -27.98 22.10 -34.38
CA TYR A 133 -28.58 23.43 -34.32
C TYR A 133 -28.10 24.13 -33.06
N GLY A 134 -27.86 25.44 -33.15
CA GLY A 134 -27.38 26.22 -32.02
C GLY A 134 -27.60 27.70 -32.19
N ALA A 135 -27.41 28.42 -31.08
CA ALA A 135 -27.48 29.87 -31.04
C ALA A 135 -26.28 30.40 -30.25
N GLY A 136 -25.86 31.62 -30.56
CA GLY A 136 -24.66 32.18 -29.97
C GLY A 136 -24.46 33.65 -30.28
N LEU A 137 -23.23 34.09 -30.02
CA LEU A 137 -22.75 35.44 -30.23
C LEU A 137 -21.38 35.38 -30.90
N HIS A 138 -21.22 36.16 -31.95
CA HIS A 138 -19.95 36.48 -32.57
C HIS A 138 -19.51 37.88 -32.12
N ILE A 139 -18.32 38.00 -31.54
CA ILE A 139 -17.70 39.28 -31.19
C ILE A 139 -16.44 39.45 -32.03
N LYS A 140 -16.48 40.41 -32.96
CA LYS A 140 -15.35 40.77 -33.80
C LYS A 140 -14.44 41.76 -33.08
N TYR A 141 -13.13 41.54 -33.13
CA TYR A 141 -12.15 42.52 -32.66
C TYR A 141 -11.94 43.62 -33.72
N PRO A 142 -11.74 44.90 -33.35
CA PRO A 142 -11.44 45.96 -34.30
C PRO A 142 -10.08 45.75 -35.01
N GLY A 143 -10.12 45.34 -36.27
CA GLY A 143 -8.93 45.12 -37.12
C GLY A 143 -8.55 43.64 -37.25
N GLY A 144 -8.54 43.14 -38.50
CA GLY A 144 -8.21 41.75 -38.82
C GLY A 144 -9.35 40.74 -38.61
N GLY A 145 -9.01 39.44 -38.64
CA GLY A 145 -9.94 38.32 -38.41
C GLY A 145 -10.10 37.87 -36.95
N TYR A 146 -9.49 38.58 -36.00
CA TYR A 146 -9.57 38.26 -34.58
C TYR A 146 -11.00 38.40 -34.03
N GLY A 147 -11.32 37.56 -33.05
CA GLY A 147 -12.65 37.58 -32.44
C GLY A 147 -12.85 36.51 -31.37
N PHE A 148 -14.04 36.50 -30.80
CA PHE A 148 -14.50 35.56 -29.80
C PHE A 148 -15.91 35.10 -30.15
N ASP A 149 -16.13 33.79 -30.11
CA ASP A 149 -17.45 33.20 -30.30
C ASP A 149 -17.87 32.43 -29.05
N LEU A 150 -19.13 32.58 -28.69
CA LEU A 150 -19.82 31.77 -27.69
C LEU A 150 -21.05 31.14 -28.33
N MET A 151 -21.27 29.85 -28.10
CA MET A 151 -22.37 29.12 -28.72
C MET A 151 -22.90 28.03 -27.78
N SER A 152 -24.19 27.78 -27.87
CA SER A 152 -24.89 26.65 -27.26
C SER A 152 -25.63 25.87 -28.34
N SER A 153 -25.71 24.54 -28.19
CA SER A 153 -26.66 23.75 -28.97
C SER A 153 -28.07 23.90 -28.40
N VAL A 154 -29.07 23.98 -29.28
CA VAL A 154 -30.49 23.95 -28.89
C VAL A 154 -31.06 22.53 -28.91
N THR A 155 -30.24 21.53 -29.26
CA THR A 155 -30.65 20.12 -29.39
C THR A 155 -29.83 19.16 -28.53
N SER A 156 -28.80 19.65 -27.84
CA SER A 156 -27.96 18.87 -26.94
C SER A 156 -27.37 19.74 -25.84
N GLU A 157 -26.88 19.11 -24.77
CA GLU A 157 -26.19 19.76 -23.64
C GLU A 157 -24.75 20.20 -24.00
N TRP A 158 -24.61 20.86 -25.14
CA TRP A 158 -23.33 21.35 -25.64
C TRP A 158 -23.26 22.87 -25.49
N TYR A 159 -22.24 23.33 -24.78
CA TYR A 159 -21.89 24.74 -24.63
C TYR A 159 -20.40 24.90 -24.91
N GLY A 160 -20.03 25.97 -25.60
CA GLY A 160 -18.62 26.16 -25.91
C GLY A 160 -18.27 27.55 -26.36
N VAL A 161 -16.96 27.77 -26.38
CA VAL A 161 -16.33 29.03 -26.76
C VAL A 161 -15.18 28.76 -27.70
N ARG A 162 -14.81 29.76 -28.49
CA ARG A 162 -13.52 29.79 -29.18
C ARG A 162 -12.98 31.20 -29.27
N ARG A 163 -11.65 31.29 -29.35
CA ARG A 163 -10.96 32.48 -29.84
C ARG A 163 -10.68 32.29 -31.33
N LEU A 164 -10.78 33.37 -32.10
CA LEU A 164 -10.36 33.41 -33.51
C LEU A 164 -8.97 34.07 -33.59
N ALA A 165 -8.08 33.44 -34.35
CA ALA A 165 -6.81 34.00 -34.77
C ALA A 165 -7.02 34.96 -35.96
N GLU A 166 -5.95 35.65 -36.37
CA GLU A 166 -6.01 36.67 -37.43
C GLU A 166 -6.51 36.12 -38.77
N ASP A 167 -6.20 34.87 -39.06
CA ASP A 167 -6.60 34.14 -40.27
C ASP A 167 -8.03 33.59 -40.21
N GLY A 168 -8.79 33.93 -39.15
CA GLY A 168 -10.15 33.45 -38.92
C GLY A 168 -10.24 32.02 -38.41
N THR A 169 -9.11 31.37 -38.05
CA THR A 169 -9.11 30.02 -37.49
C THR A 169 -9.33 30.03 -35.98
N GLY A 170 -10.00 29.01 -35.45
CA GLY A 170 -10.22 28.86 -34.02
C GLY A 170 -10.80 27.50 -33.69
N SER A 171 -10.31 26.88 -32.61
CA SER A 171 -10.85 25.60 -32.13
C SER A 171 -11.92 25.82 -31.08
N TRP A 172 -13.09 25.22 -31.27
CA TRP A 172 -14.13 25.16 -30.26
C TRP A 172 -13.66 24.38 -29.03
N ARG A 173 -13.83 24.98 -27.87
CA ARG A 173 -13.63 24.37 -26.55
C ARG A 173 -15.01 24.20 -25.92
N MET A 174 -15.40 22.96 -25.67
CA MET A 174 -16.59 22.68 -24.87
C MET A 174 -16.34 23.17 -23.44
N LEU A 175 -17.32 23.85 -22.86
CA LEU A 175 -17.31 24.22 -21.45
C LEU A 175 -17.86 23.06 -20.63
N TRP A 176 -17.14 22.70 -19.58
CA TRP A 176 -17.60 21.71 -18.62
C TRP A 176 -18.51 22.35 -17.59
N HIS A 177 -19.64 21.70 -17.33
CA HIS A 177 -20.65 22.07 -16.34
C HIS A 177 -21.19 20.81 -15.66
N ASP A 178 -21.98 21.00 -14.61
CA ASP A 178 -22.58 19.93 -13.79
C ASP A 178 -23.36 18.87 -14.59
N ALA A 179 -23.98 19.25 -15.71
CA ALA A 179 -24.70 18.31 -16.56
C ALA A 179 -23.81 17.48 -17.52
N ASN A 180 -22.59 17.92 -17.84
CA ASN A 180 -21.69 17.23 -18.79
C ASN A 180 -20.32 16.82 -18.19
N PHE A 181 -20.05 17.19 -16.93
CA PHE A 181 -18.84 16.85 -16.20
C PHE A 181 -19.16 16.56 -14.73
N ASN A 182 -18.92 15.32 -14.31
CA ASN A 182 -18.99 14.93 -12.90
C ASN A 182 -17.56 14.68 -12.36
N PRO A 183 -17.00 15.56 -11.53
CA PRO A 183 -15.66 15.38 -10.97
C PRO A 183 -15.53 14.09 -10.14
N ALA A 184 -16.59 13.67 -9.45
CA ALA A 184 -16.59 12.42 -8.68
C ALA A 184 -16.47 11.17 -9.56
N SER A 185 -16.82 11.26 -10.85
CA SER A 185 -16.66 10.16 -11.81
C SER A 185 -15.26 10.05 -12.41
N LYS A 186 -14.44 11.11 -12.28
CA LYS A 186 -13.09 11.21 -12.85
C LYS A 186 -11.99 11.14 -11.80
N ALA A 187 -12.24 11.57 -10.56
CA ALA A 187 -11.23 11.63 -9.51
C ALA A 187 -11.03 10.30 -8.77
N ASP A 188 -12.08 9.53 -8.46
CA ASP A 188 -11.99 8.42 -7.50
C ASP A 188 -12.85 7.21 -7.88
N LYS A 189 -12.29 6.21 -8.58
CA LYS A 189 -12.98 4.91 -8.74
C LYS A 189 -12.13 3.66 -8.78
N ALA A 190 -10.81 3.76 -8.86
CA ALA A 190 -10.01 2.55 -8.80
C ALA A 190 -9.96 2.06 -7.35
N THR A 191 -10.59 0.93 -7.08
CA THR A 191 -10.41 0.21 -5.81
C THR A 191 -9.27 -0.80 -5.89
N THR A 192 -8.56 -0.82 -7.02
CA THR A 192 -7.46 -1.73 -7.31
C THR A 192 -6.24 -0.96 -7.79
N LEU A 193 -5.05 -1.50 -7.53
CA LEU A 193 -3.78 -0.97 -8.04
C LEU A 193 -3.81 -0.79 -9.56
N ALA A 194 -4.33 -1.80 -10.28
CA ALA A 194 -4.47 -1.77 -11.73
C ALA A 194 -5.37 -0.63 -12.23
N GLY A 195 -6.45 -0.31 -11.51
CA GLY A 195 -7.32 0.81 -11.87
C GLY A 195 -6.62 2.18 -11.78
N TYR A 196 -5.60 2.29 -10.92
CA TYR A 196 -4.74 3.46 -10.84
C TYR A 196 -3.52 3.40 -11.77
N GLY A 197 -3.35 2.30 -12.53
CA GLY A 197 -2.18 2.09 -13.38
C GLY A 197 -0.89 1.78 -12.60
N ILE A 198 -1.00 1.40 -11.33
CA ILE A 198 0.15 1.03 -10.49
C ILE A 198 0.53 -0.42 -10.81
N THR A 199 1.75 -0.62 -11.32
CA THR A 199 2.26 -1.94 -11.77
C THR A 199 3.37 -2.50 -10.90
N ASP A 200 3.92 -1.72 -9.98
CA ASP A 200 5.10 -2.00 -9.18
C ASP A 200 4.79 -2.19 -7.69
N ALA A 201 3.52 -2.38 -7.33
CA ALA A 201 3.07 -2.66 -5.97
C ALA A 201 2.60 -4.12 -5.80
N LEU A 202 2.74 -4.64 -4.58
CA LEU A 202 2.22 -5.95 -4.19
C LEU A 202 0.74 -5.85 -3.83
N THR A 203 -0.08 -6.73 -4.41
CA THR A 203 -1.48 -6.90 -4.00
C THR A 203 -1.58 -7.69 -2.69
N VAL A 204 -2.63 -7.45 -1.91
CA VAL A 204 -2.91 -8.24 -0.69
C VAL A 204 -3.05 -9.72 -1.05
N GLY A 205 -2.33 -10.58 -0.34
CA GLY A 205 -2.25 -12.02 -0.58
C GLY A 205 -1.19 -12.42 -1.62
N GLN A 206 -0.61 -11.48 -2.36
CA GLN A 206 0.44 -11.77 -3.33
C GLN A 206 1.66 -12.34 -2.62
N TYR A 207 2.08 -13.54 -3.04
CA TYR A 207 3.13 -14.32 -2.38
C TYR A 207 2.90 -14.49 -0.87
N GLY A 208 1.64 -14.55 -0.44
CA GLY A 208 1.25 -14.72 0.96
C GLY A 208 1.45 -13.49 1.85
N LEU A 209 1.71 -12.31 1.28
CA LEU A 209 1.91 -11.07 2.05
C LEU A 209 0.59 -10.30 2.26
N GLY A 210 0.35 -9.82 3.48
CA GLY A 210 -0.82 -8.98 3.82
C GLY A 210 -2.16 -9.72 3.89
N GLY A 211 -2.21 -11.01 3.58
CA GLY A 211 -3.38 -11.87 3.78
C GLY A 211 -3.24 -12.78 5.00
N ASN A 212 -4.33 -13.47 5.35
CA ASN A 212 -4.34 -14.44 6.46
C ASN A 212 -3.98 -15.87 6.04
N ILE A 213 -3.70 -16.07 4.74
CA ILE A 213 -3.39 -17.37 4.14
C ILE A 213 -2.16 -17.18 3.25
N ALA A 214 -1.15 -18.04 3.44
CA ALA A 214 0.03 -18.06 2.58
C ALA A 214 -0.32 -18.55 1.16
N ALA A 215 0.54 -18.34 0.18
CA ALA A 215 0.29 -18.80 -1.19
C ALA A 215 0.47 -20.33 -1.32
N SER A 216 -0.48 -21.02 -1.96
CA SER A 216 -0.30 -22.44 -2.34
C SER A 216 0.54 -22.52 -3.61
N ALA A 217 1.71 -23.14 -3.56
CA ALA A 217 2.59 -23.30 -4.72
C ALA A 217 3.40 -24.61 -4.67
N ALA A 218 3.95 -25.03 -5.81
CA ALA A 218 4.85 -26.17 -5.92
C ALA A 218 6.25 -25.82 -5.40
N ILE A 219 6.43 -25.85 -4.07
CA ILE A 219 7.61 -25.34 -3.36
C ILE A 219 8.93 -26.07 -3.69
N ASP A 220 8.87 -27.21 -4.39
CA ASP A 220 10.04 -27.90 -4.94
C ASP A 220 10.59 -27.31 -6.24
N THR A 221 10.04 -26.19 -6.70
CA THR A 221 10.54 -25.49 -7.88
C THR A 221 11.55 -24.41 -7.47
N VAL A 222 12.78 -24.51 -7.97
CA VAL A 222 13.77 -23.43 -7.84
C VAL A 222 13.42 -22.33 -8.84
N GLY A 223 13.47 -21.06 -8.43
CA GLY A 223 12.99 -19.91 -9.21
C GLY A 223 11.61 -19.41 -8.82
N LEU A 224 11.00 -19.97 -7.77
CA LEU A 224 9.80 -19.38 -7.16
C LEU A 224 10.07 -17.96 -6.66
N PRO A 225 9.12 -17.02 -6.81
CA PRO A 225 9.22 -15.69 -6.22
C PRO A 225 9.42 -15.74 -4.70
N GLY A 226 10.03 -14.69 -4.15
CA GLY A 226 10.17 -14.54 -2.71
C GLY A 226 8.83 -14.31 -2.03
N GLY A 227 8.61 -14.96 -0.90
CA GLY A 227 7.38 -14.78 -0.12
C GLY A 227 7.02 -15.96 0.78
N PHE A 228 5.80 -15.92 1.29
CA PHE A 228 5.21 -16.90 2.20
C PHE A 228 4.35 -17.90 1.44
N TYR A 229 4.61 -19.19 1.66
CA TYR A 229 3.95 -20.29 1.00
C TYR A 229 3.48 -21.34 2.00
N PHE A 230 2.50 -22.14 1.61
CA PHE A 230 2.12 -23.34 2.36
C PHE A 230 1.87 -24.53 1.44
N PHE A 231 1.91 -25.73 2.02
CA PHE A 231 1.45 -26.94 1.36
C PHE A 231 1.06 -28.03 2.38
N GLY A 232 0.16 -28.92 1.95
CA GLY A 232 -0.35 -30.03 2.75
C GLY A 232 0.46 -31.32 2.64
N GLU A 233 -0.22 -32.46 2.80
CA GLU A 233 0.36 -33.79 2.64
C GLU A 233 0.66 -34.13 1.17
N GLY A 234 1.73 -34.90 0.91
CA GLY A 234 2.05 -35.46 -0.41
C GLY A 234 2.55 -34.47 -1.48
N ASN A 235 2.49 -33.16 -1.20
CA ASN A 235 2.76 -32.12 -2.20
C ASN A 235 4.22 -31.69 -2.32
N SER A 236 5.14 -32.24 -1.52
CA SER A 236 6.55 -31.87 -1.62
C SER A 236 7.54 -32.89 -1.05
N SER A 237 8.75 -32.90 -1.61
CA SER A 237 9.94 -33.56 -1.05
C SER A 237 10.48 -32.88 0.23
N PHE A 238 10.00 -31.67 0.55
CA PHE A 238 10.51 -30.89 1.66
C PHE A 238 9.98 -31.35 3.04
N GLY A 239 8.75 -31.86 3.10
CA GLY A 239 8.07 -32.30 4.32
C GLY A 239 6.57 -32.37 4.11
N GLN A 240 5.76 -32.19 5.17
CA GLN A 240 4.30 -32.17 5.08
C GLN A 240 3.69 -31.17 6.06
N TYR A 241 2.58 -30.53 5.67
CA TYR A 241 1.85 -29.54 6.49
C TYR A 241 2.75 -28.40 6.95
N LEU A 242 3.30 -27.64 6.01
CA LEU A 242 4.31 -26.63 6.29
C LEU A 242 3.83 -25.26 5.83
N GLY A 243 4.06 -24.25 6.68
CA GLY A 243 4.12 -22.84 6.28
C GLY A 243 5.58 -22.42 6.19
N LEU A 244 5.98 -21.79 5.09
CA LEU A 244 7.38 -21.50 4.81
C LEU A 244 7.62 -20.15 4.13
N VAL A 245 8.85 -19.66 4.26
CA VAL A 245 9.36 -18.54 3.48
C VAL A 245 10.31 -19.08 2.42
N ASN A 246 10.03 -18.74 1.16
CA ASN A 246 10.95 -18.97 0.05
C ASN A 246 11.79 -17.71 -0.16
N ILE A 247 13.11 -17.88 -0.19
CA ILE A 247 14.09 -16.79 -0.21
C ILE A 247 14.96 -16.96 -1.47
N PRO A 248 14.60 -16.32 -2.59
CA PRO A 248 15.41 -16.35 -3.81
C PRO A 248 16.75 -15.67 -3.59
N TYR A 249 17.75 -16.15 -4.31
CA TYR A 249 19.06 -15.52 -4.41
C TYR A 249 19.24 -14.89 -5.81
N GLY A 250 20.24 -14.01 -5.96
CA GLY A 250 20.29 -12.92 -6.95
C GLY A 250 20.10 -13.21 -8.44
N ASN A 251 19.97 -14.46 -8.89
CA ASN A 251 19.70 -14.83 -10.28
C ASN A 251 18.52 -15.81 -10.46
N GLY A 252 17.71 -16.05 -9.42
CA GLY A 252 16.54 -16.93 -9.46
C GLY A 252 16.84 -18.43 -9.54
N ASN A 253 18.06 -18.82 -9.87
CA ASN A 253 18.47 -20.23 -9.98
C ASN A 253 18.81 -20.86 -8.62
N TYR A 254 18.71 -20.10 -7.54
CA TYR A 254 18.96 -20.56 -6.19
C TYR A 254 17.94 -19.95 -5.25
N ALA A 255 17.60 -20.72 -4.22
CA ALA A 255 16.76 -20.26 -3.14
C ALA A 255 17.08 -21.00 -1.84
N GLY A 256 16.79 -20.35 -0.72
CA GLY A 256 16.68 -20.96 0.59
C GLY A 256 15.22 -21.10 1.01
N GLN A 257 14.91 -22.13 1.77
CA GLN A 257 13.60 -22.33 2.38
C GLN A 257 13.73 -22.56 3.87
N LEU A 258 12.86 -21.90 4.63
CA LEU A 258 12.70 -22.04 6.08
C LEU A 258 11.22 -22.24 6.38
N ALA A 259 10.88 -23.27 7.14
CA ALA A 259 9.48 -23.61 7.39
C ALA A 259 9.20 -24.07 8.81
N PHE A 260 7.93 -23.91 9.18
CA PHE A 260 7.35 -24.38 10.43
C PHE A 260 6.32 -25.45 10.12
N GLN A 261 6.53 -26.64 10.68
CA GLN A 261 5.59 -27.74 10.55
C GLN A 261 4.38 -27.52 11.45
N GLN A 262 3.19 -27.75 10.89
CA GLN A 262 1.91 -27.57 11.57
C GLN A 262 1.41 -28.91 12.14
N GLY A 263 0.62 -28.83 13.22
CA GLY A 263 -0.08 -29.99 13.79
C GLY A 263 0.70 -30.82 14.82
N ASN A 264 1.98 -30.55 15.03
CA ASN A 264 2.78 -31.22 16.07
C ASN A 264 2.59 -30.54 17.44
N SER A 265 2.79 -31.31 18.52
CA SER A 265 2.83 -30.77 19.90
C SER A 265 4.08 -29.93 20.19
N GLU A 266 5.12 -30.10 19.37
CA GLU A 266 6.40 -29.39 19.46
C GLU A 266 6.72 -28.72 18.13
N THR A 267 7.29 -27.53 18.19
CA THR A 267 7.69 -26.79 16.98
C THR A 267 8.79 -27.56 16.25
N THR A 268 8.54 -27.85 14.98
CA THR A 268 9.54 -28.43 14.09
C THR A 268 9.87 -27.42 13.00
N ILE A 269 11.14 -27.03 12.96
CA ILE A 269 11.67 -26.10 11.96
C ILE A 269 12.46 -26.90 10.94
N LEU A 270 12.13 -26.71 9.67
CA LEU A 270 12.80 -27.36 8.54
C LEU A 270 13.46 -26.31 7.66
N VAL A 271 14.64 -26.65 7.14
CA VAL A 271 15.41 -25.81 6.22
C VAL A 271 15.98 -26.61 5.07
N ARG A 272 16.14 -25.95 3.93
CA ARG A 272 17.00 -26.40 2.83
C ARG A 272 17.51 -25.23 2.01
N GLY A 273 18.57 -25.46 1.25
CA GLY A 273 19.05 -24.57 0.20
C GLY A 273 19.19 -25.31 -1.12
N CYS A 274 19.69 -24.62 -2.14
CA CYS A 274 20.05 -25.20 -3.43
C CYS A 274 21.59 -25.38 -3.53
N ASP A 275 22.04 -26.42 -4.21
CA ASP A 275 23.44 -26.57 -4.62
C ASP A 275 23.78 -25.69 -5.84
N ASN A 276 25.05 -25.68 -6.26
CA ASN A 276 25.54 -24.93 -7.43
C ASN A 276 24.93 -25.38 -8.78
N ASN A 277 24.15 -26.47 -8.80
CA ASN A 277 23.44 -26.94 -10.00
C ASN A 277 21.96 -26.54 -9.97
N GLY A 278 21.53 -25.72 -9.01
CA GLY A 278 20.13 -25.34 -8.84
C GLY A 278 19.24 -26.49 -8.36
N LYS A 279 19.82 -27.50 -7.67
CA LYS A 279 19.06 -28.61 -7.10
C LYS A 279 18.90 -28.45 -5.60
N TRP A 280 17.72 -28.77 -5.09
CA TRP A 280 17.48 -28.78 -3.65
C TRP A 280 18.41 -29.75 -2.93
N ASN A 281 19.04 -29.26 -1.87
CA ASN A 281 19.69 -30.10 -0.90
C ASN A 281 18.63 -30.87 -0.10
N PRO A 282 18.97 -32.02 0.51
CA PRO A 282 18.00 -32.72 1.33
C PRO A 282 17.59 -31.83 2.50
N THR A 283 16.32 -31.89 2.90
CA THR A 283 15.79 -31.14 4.03
C THR A 283 16.58 -31.46 5.30
N ARG A 284 16.79 -30.44 6.15
CA ARG A 284 17.33 -30.59 7.49
C ARG A 284 16.34 -30.06 8.51
N ARG A 285 16.25 -30.76 9.64
CA ARG A 285 15.55 -30.27 10.83
C ARG A 285 16.53 -29.43 11.66
N LEU A 286 16.07 -28.27 12.12
CA LEU A 286 16.81 -27.49 13.10
C LEU A 286 16.41 -27.91 14.51
N TRP A 287 17.43 -28.10 15.34
CA TRP A 287 17.25 -28.37 16.77
C TRP A 287 17.38 -27.09 17.58
N HIS A 288 16.59 -27.00 18.65
CA HIS A 288 16.63 -25.95 19.66
C HIS A 288 16.56 -26.60 21.05
N ASP A 289 16.86 -25.84 22.10
CA ASP A 289 16.85 -26.31 23.50
C ASP A 289 15.59 -27.08 23.93
N GLY A 290 14.42 -26.74 23.39
CA GLY A 290 13.16 -27.46 23.62
C GLY A 290 13.09 -28.85 22.98
N ASN A 291 13.67 -29.04 21.78
CA ASN A 291 13.57 -30.29 21.01
C ASN A 291 14.87 -31.08 20.87
N LEU A 292 15.99 -30.54 21.35
CA LEU A 292 17.28 -31.22 21.47
C LEU A 292 17.32 -31.93 22.82
N LYS A 293 17.17 -33.27 22.83
CA LYS A 293 17.16 -34.01 24.09
C LYS A 293 18.58 -34.51 24.41
N SER A 294 19.00 -34.38 25.67
CA SER A 294 20.33 -34.81 26.11
C SER A 294 20.66 -36.29 25.87
N GLY A 295 19.63 -37.13 25.64
CA GLY A 295 19.79 -38.53 25.25
C GLY A 295 20.25 -38.75 23.80
N ASP A 296 20.31 -37.70 22.99
CA ASP A 296 20.77 -37.78 21.59
C ASP A 296 22.31 -37.81 21.49
N PHE A 297 23.04 -37.44 22.56
CA PHE A 297 24.50 -37.39 22.58
C PHE A 297 25.16 -38.43 23.48
N LEU A 298 24.45 -38.88 24.53
CA LEU A 298 24.89 -39.95 25.43
C LEU A 298 23.77 -40.98 25.52
N PRO A 299 24.00 -42.22 25.05
CA PRO A 299 23.02 -43.30 25.19
C PRO A 299 22.56 -43.43 26.64
N VAL A 300 21.26 -43.61 26.84
CA VAL A 300 20.70 -43.89 28.16
C VAL A 300 21.31 -45.21 28.68
N GLY A 301 21.63 -45.25 29.97
CA GLY A 301 22.43 -46.34 30.57
C GLY A 301 23.94 -46.10 30.58
N THR A 302 24.43 -45.01 29.97
CA THR A 302 25.86 -44.64 30.05
C THR A 302 26.24 -44.23 31.48
N THR A 303 27.29 -44.86 31.99
CA THR A 303 27.97 -44.51 33.26
C THR A 303 29.03 -43.44 33.04
N ILE A 304 29.09 -42.45 33.94
CA ILE A 304 30.15 -41.44 33.99
C ILE A 304 30.79 -41.36 35.38
N GLN A 305 32.09 -41.03 35.41
CA GLN A 305 32.79 -40.56 36.60
C GLN A 305 32.63 -39.05 36.72
N TYR A 306 31.79 -38.59 37.63
CA TYR A 306 31.54 -37.17 37.83
C TYR A 306 32.40 -36.59 38.95
N ALA A 307 33.05 -35.45 38.69
CA ALA A 307 33.96 -34.79 39.63
C ALA A 307 33.24 -33.88 40.63
N GLY A 308 31.98 -33.50 40.37
CA GLY A 308 31.20 -32.65 41.26
C GLY A 308 30.53 -33.44 42.40
N PRO A 309 30.11 -32.76 43.48
CA PRO A 309 29.57 -33.40 44.67
C PRO A 309 28.08 -33.81 44.54
N SER A 310 27.37 -33.28 43.54
CA SER A 310 25.95 -33.50 43.30
C SER A 310 25.71 -34.14 41.94
N VAL A 311 24.65 -34.93 41.80
CA VAL A 311 24.32 -35.60 40.54
C VAL A 311 24.00 -34.54 39.47
N PRO A 312 24.63 -34.59 38.28
CA PRO A 312 24.30 -33.66 37.20
C PRO A 312 22.89 -33.94 36.66
N SER A 313 22.24 -32.90 36.13
CA SER A 313 20.89 -33.03 35.56
C SER A 313 20.85 -34.10 34.45
N GLY A 314 19.80 -34.92 34.48
CA GLY A 314 19.64 -36.04 33.54
C GLY A 314 20.45 -37.30 33.87
N PHE A 315 21.01 -37.40 35.08
CA PHE A 315 21.67 -38.61 35.61
C PHE A 315 21.11 -39.03 36.98
N LEU A 316 21.34 -40.28 37.36
CA LEU A 316 21.09 -40.84 38.70
C LEU A 316 22.40 -41.35 39.30
N LYS A 317 22.47 -41.50 40.64
CA LYS A 317 23.64 -42.12 41.30
C LYS A 317 23.66 -43.62 41.01
N GLU A 318 24.85 -44.18 40.80
CA GLU A 318 25.05 -45.63 40.86
C GLU A 318 25.27 -46.07 42.30
N ASN A 319 24.18 -46.13 43.06
CA ASN A 319 24.17 -46.45 44.49
C ASN A 319 23.23 -47.61 44.86
N GLY A 320 22.85 -48.46 43.89
CA GLY A 320 21.97 -49.59 44.12
C GLY A 320 20.49 -49.24 44.34
N ALA A 321 20.13 -47.95 44.26
CA ALA A 321 18.79 -47.49 44.61
C ALA A 321 17.71 -48.13 43.71
N GLU A 322 16.58 -48.41 44.32
CA GLU A 322 15.36 -48.81 43.61
C GLU A 322 14.66 -47.57 43.06
N VAL A 323 14.33 -47.56 41.77
CA VAL A 323 13.73 -46.43 41.06
C VAL A 323 12.56 -46.86 40.17
N SER A 324 11.65 -45.93 39.88
CA SER A 324 10.41 -46.20 39.14
C SER A 324 10.65 -46.50 37.64
N ARG A 325 10.04 -47.57 37.14
CA ARG A 325 10.04 -47.93 35.70
C ARG A 325 9.30 -46.91 34.84
N SER A 326 8.26 -46.25 35.37
CA SER A 326 7.48 -45.27 34.58
C SER A 326 8.19 -43.92 34.53
N VAL A 327 8.76 -43.46 35.64
CA VAL A 327 9.52 -42.20 35.68
C VAL A 327 10.80 -42.29 34.85
N TYR A 328 11.49 -43.44 34.92
CA TYR A 328 12.76 -43.68 34.22
C TYR A 328 12.63 -44.73 33.13
N ALA A 329 11.58 -44.64 32.31
CA ALA A 329 11.22 -45.66 31.31
C ALA A 329 12.33 -45.93 30.28
N ARG A 330 13.08 -44.89 29.87
CA ARG A 330 14.20 -45.03 28.93
C ARG A 330 15.35 -45.81 29.56
N LEU A 331 15.66 -45.54 30.84
CA LEU A 331 16.68 -46.28 31.57
C LEU A 331 16.27 -47.72 31.80
N PHE A 332 15.02 -47.96 32.20
CA PHE A 332 14.50 -49.30 32.35
C PHE A 332 14.55 -50.09 31.03
N ALA A 333 14.24 -49.46 29.90
CA ALA A 333 14.39 -50.09 28.59
C ALA A 333 15.85 -50.44 28.26
N ALA A 334 16.82 -49.67 28.75
CA ALA A 334 18.24 -49.87 28.49
C ALA A 334 18.88 -50.95 29.37
N ILE A 335 18.60 -50.95 30.68
CA ILE A 335 19.28 -51.86 31.65
C ILE A 335 18.36 -52.92 32.26
N GLY A 336 17.04 -52.80 32.05
CA GLY A 336 16.05 -53.71 32.60
C GLY A 336 16.17 -53.88 34.11
N THR A 337 16.07 -55.13 34.56
CA THR A 337 16.24 -55.54 35.96
C THR A 337 17.63 -56.12 36.23
N PHE A 338 18.62 -55.81 35.37
CA PHE A 338 19.94 -56.44 35.42
C PHE A 338 20.64 -56.27 36.77
N TYR A 339 20.46 -55.11 37.41
CA TYR A 339 21.05 -54.79 38.72
C TYR A 339 20.09 -55.04 39.89
N GLY A 340 18.94 -55.67 39.62
CA GLY A 340 17.90 -55.98 40.61
C GLY A 340 16.50 -55.67 40.08
N ALA A 341 15.54 -56.52 40.48
CA ALA A 341 14.16 -56.44 40.01
C ALA A 341 13.33 -55.32 40.67
N GLY A 342 13.90 -54.60 41.65
CA GLY A 342 13.15 -53.72 42.54
C GLY A 342 12.07 -54.50 43.30
N ASP A 343 10.86 -53.96 43.28
CA ASP A 343 9.64 -54.57 43.81
C ASP A 343 9.08 -55.73 42.95
N GLY A 344 9.73 -56.03 41.81
CA GLY A 344 9.30 -57.06 40.86
C GLY A 344 8.19 -56.61 39.90
N SER A 345 7.68 -55.38 39.98
CA SER A 345 6.56 -54.88 39.19
C SER A 345 6.77 -53.46 38.65
N THR A 346 6.87 -52.47 39.53
CA THR A 346 6.83 -51.04 39.19
C THR A 346 8.19 -50.35 39.29
N THR A 347 9.19 -51.01 39.88
CA THR A 347 10.54 -50.47 40.06
C THR A 347 11.63 -51.39 39.51
N PHE A 348 12.86 -50.88 39.46
CA PHE A 348 14.08 -51.62 39.13
C PHE A 348 15.28 -51.01 39.87
N ASN A 349 16.35 -51.76 40.06
CA ASN A 349 17.54 -51.27 40.75
C ASN A 349 18.56 -50.66 39.78
N LEU A 350 19.24 -49.61 40.25
CA LEU A 350 20.43 -49.06 39.62
C LEU A 350 21.68 -49.90 39.96
N PRO A 351 22.77 -49.79 39.18
CA PRO A 351 24.07 -50.31 39.60
C PRO A 351 24.51 -49.71 40.95
N ASP A 352 25.32 -50.44 41.70
CA ASP A 352 26.05 -49.89 42.86
C ASP A 352 27.56 -49.95 42.59
N SER A 353 28.12 -48.81 42.20
CA SER A 353 29.54 -48.70 41.80
C SER A 353 30.39 -48.04 42.89
N ARG A 354 29.84 -47.87 44.11
CA ARG A 354 30.51 -47.16 45.19
C ARG A 354 31.62 -48.04 45.78
N GLY A 355 32.86 -47.57 45.68
CA GLY A 355 34.03 -48.28 46.24
C GLY A 355 34.62 -49.34 45.30
N GLU A 356 33.98 -49.60 44.15
CA GLU A 356 34.39 -50.64 43.22
C GLU A 356 35.36 -50.11 42.15
N PHE A 357 36.27 -50.98 41.69
CA PHE A 357 36.99 -50.77 40.45
C PHE A 357 36.22 -51.38 39.28
N ILE A 358 35.99 -50.57 38.24
CA ILE A 358 35.34 -51.05 37.04
C ILE A 358 36.39 -51.60 36.07
N ARG A 359 36.13 -52.79 35.56
CA ARG A 359 36.92 -53.43 34.50
C ARG A 359 36.05 -53.71 33.28
N GLY A 360 36.67 -53.79 32.11
CA GLY A 360 35.98 -54.23 30.90
C GLY A 360 35.53 -55.68 31.01
N LEU A 361 34.35 -55.98 30.48
CA LEU A 361 33.86 -57.35 30.28
C LEU A 361 34.78 -58.05 29.27
N ASP A 362 35.07 -59.34 29.49
CA ASP A 362 35.93 -60.12 28.60
C ASP A 362 35.36 -60.24 27.18
N ASP A 363 34.02 -60.35 27.07
CA ASP A 363 33.25 -60.36 25.82
C ASP A 363 33.86 -61.23 24.70
N GLY A 364 34.35 -62.41 25.09
CA GLY A 364 34.92 -63.40 24.18
C GLY A 364 36.43 -63.30 23.92
N ARG A 365 37.15 -62.38 24.59
CA ARG A 365 38.61 -62.25 24.46
C ARG A 365 39.39 -63.41 25.13
N GLY A 366 38.83 -64.06 26.14
CA GLY A 366 39.40 -65.22 26.82
C GLY A 366 40.39 -64.90 27.95
N VAL A 367 40.50 -63.64 28.38
CA VAL A 367 41.35 -63.23 29.53
C VAL A 367 40.62 -63.46 30.84
N ASP A 368 39.30 -63.23 30.86
CA ASP A 368 38.47 -63.48 32.04
C ASP A 368 37.08 -64.04 31.67
N PRO A 369 37.05 -65.24 31.06
CA PRO A 369 35.84 -65.77 30.41
C PRO A 369 34.75 -66.21 31.38
N GLN A 370 35.05 -66.30 32.68
CA GLN A 370 34.10 -66.74 33.71
C GLN A 370 33.29 -65.58 34.32
N ARG A 371 33.50 -64.34 33.86
CA ARG A 371 32.80 -63.17 34.40
C ARG A 371 31.62 -62.78 33.54
N ALA A 372 30.49 -62.52 34.21
CA ALA A 372 29.34 -61.89 33.60
C ALA A 372 29.40 -60.36 33.80
N LEU A 373 28.73 -59.61 32.93
CA LEU A 373 28.53 -58.17 33.12
C LEU A 373 27.92 -57.92 34.52
N GLY A 374 28.33 -56.84 35.19
CA GLY A 374 27.82 -56.48 36.52
C GLY A 374 28.15 -57.47 37.66
N SER A 375 28.91 -58.53 37.41
CA SER A 375 29.34 -59.44 38.50
C SER A 375 30.41 -58.81 39.38
N LEU A 376 30.28 -58.99 40.70
CA LEU A 376 31.27 -58.55 41.69
C LEU A 376 32.46 -59.51 41.70
N GLN A 377 33.66 -58.95 41.84
CA GLN A 377 34.89 -59.70 42.06
C GLN A 377 35.61 -59.09 43.27
N LEU A 378 35.86 -59.90 44.29
CA LEU A 378 36.63 -59.46 45.46
C LEU A 378 38.11 -59.27 45.10
N ASP A 379 38.82 -58.52 45.94
CA ASP A 379 40.25 -58.34 45.78
C ASP A 379 40.98 -59.69 45.85
N SER A 380 42.06 -59.81 45.08
CA SER A 380 42.89 -61.00 45.05
C SER A 380 44.32 -60.60 44.73
N MET A 381 45.27 -61.20 45.45
CA MET A 381 46.69 -61.15 45.09
C MET A 381 47.07 -62.42 44.37
N GLN A 382 47.92 -62.32 43.36
CA GLN A 382 48.47 -63.50 42.71
C GLN A 382 49.23 -64.34 43.76
N GLY A 383 49.04 -65.65 43.70
CA GLY A 383 49.80 -66.58 44.53
C GLY A 383 51.29 -66.33 44.38
N HIS A 384 52.00 -66.17 45.50
CA HIS A 384 53.43 -65.91 45.52
C HIS A 384 54.07 -66.56 46.75
N TRP A 385 55.40 -66.72 46.71
CA TRP A 385 56.20 -67.36 47.75
C TRP A 385 57.43 -66.51 48.06
N HIS A 386 57.80 -66.48 49.34
CA HIS A 386 59.01 -65.82 49.83
C HIS A 386 60.08 -66.87 50.15
N GLY A 387 61.28 -66.67 49.60
CA GLY A 387 62.46 -67.44 49.97
C GLY A 387 63.32 -66.72 51.02
N PRO A 388 64.13 -67.44 51.81
CA PRO A 388 65.10 -66.82 52.69
C PRO A 388 66.12 -66.00 51.89
N ARG A 389 66.60 -64.89 52.45
CA ARG A 389 67.66 -64.09 51.82
C ARG A 389 68.95 -64.91 51.75
N PRO A 390 69.59 -65.07 50.56
CA PRO A 390 70.86 -65.78 50.44
C PRO A 390 71.91 -65.14 51.36
N GLY A 391 72.57 -65.96 52.20
CA GLY A 391 73.58 -65.50 53.16
C GLY A 391 73.05 -65.07 54.54
N THR A 392 71.76 -65.22 54.83
CA THR A 392 71.24 -65.03 56.19
C THR A 392 71.32 -66.33 57.01
N SER A 393 72.17 -66.38 58.03
CA SER A 393 72.06 -67.36 59.11
C SER A 393 70.97 -66.88 60.07
N LEU A 394 69.98 -67.73 60.38
CA LEU A 394 68.95 -67.44 61.36
C LEU A 394 69.59 -67.44 62.75
N ASN A 395 70.03 -66.27 63.21
CA ASN A 395 70.66 -66.09 64.50
C ASN A 395 69.75 -65.25 65.41
N GLY A 396 68.98 -65.92 66.30
CA GLY A 396 68.54 -65.30 67.55
C GLY A 396 67.10 -65.58 67.98
N SER A 397 66.95 -66.45 69.00
CA SER A 397 66.23 -66.04 70.21
C SER A 397 67.26 -65.37 71.15
N PRO A 398 66.91 -64.36 71.96
CA PRO A 398 67.86 -63.59 72.74
C PRO A 398 68.39 -64.41 73.92
N GLY A 399 69.47 -65.13 73.69
CA GLY A 399 70.17 -65.90 74.70
C GLY A 399 71.27 -66.75 74.08
N ASN A 400 72.47 -66.18 74.02
CA ASN A 400 73.74 -66.89 73.90
C ASN A 400 74.02 -67.64 72.58
N TRP A 401 74.76 -67.00 71.66
CA TRP A 401 75.41 -67.70 70.56
C TRP A 401 76.90 -67.87 70.83
N ASN A 402 77.25 -69.08 71.28
CA ASN A 402 78.60 -69.59 71.10
C ASN A 402 78.54 -71.10 70.80
N GLY A 403 78.84 -71.46 69.55
CA GLY A 403 79.35 -72.78 69.17
C GLY A 403 78.37 -73.82 68.61
N VAL A 404 78.97 -74.66 67.77
CA VAL A 404 78.56 -76.01 67.32
C VAL A 404 77.63 -76.01 66.10
N GLY A 405 77.97 -76.55 64.93
CA GLY A 405 78.85 -77.68 64.62
C GLY A 405 78.00 -78.92 64.33
N GLY A 406 77.67 -79.17 63.06
CA GLY A 406 77.26 -80.48 62.55
C GLY A 406 75.93 -81.09 63.05
N GLY A 407 74.99 -81.26 62.11
CA GLY A 407 74.00 -82.34 62.16
C GLY A 407 72.57 -81.95 62.55
N ALA A 408 71.62 -82.65 61.91
CA ALA A 408 70.17 -82.63 62.05
C ALA A 408 69.40 -81.49 61.33
N ASN A 409 68.48 -81.94 60.46
CA ASN A 409 67.42 -81.16 59.81
C ASN A 409 66.83 -80.10 60.76
N ALA A 410 67.15 -78.82 60.52
CA ALA A 410 66.44 -77.73 61.15
C ALA A 410 65.02 -77.69 60.59
N THR A 411 64.06 -78.20 61.36
CA THR A 411 62.64 -78.06 61.07
C THR A 411 62.29 -76.58 61.16
N PHE A 412 62.14 -75.91 60.01
CA PHE A 412 61.64 -74.54 59.96
C PHE A 412 60.24 -74.52 60.58
N ASN A 413 60.05 -73.77 61.66
CA ASN A 413 58.71 -73.45 62.14
C ASN A 413 58.08 -72.49 61.12
N ILE A 414 57.39 -73.04 60.11
CA ILE A 414 56.75 -72.33 58.98
C ILE A 414 55.57 -71.44 59.44
N GLY A 415 55.30 -71.33 60.75
CA GLY A 415 54.08 -70.77 61.30
C GLY A 415 53.99 -69.25 61.46
N SER A 416 55.06 -68.46 61.27
CA SER A 416 54.96 -67.01 61.55
C SER A 416 55.90 -66.18 60.67
N THR A 417 55.40 -65.76 59.51
CA THR A 417 56.01 -64.62 58.78
C THR A 417 55.60 -63.35 59.53
N GLY A 418 56.57 -62.53 59.94
CA GLY A 418 56.29 -61.24 60.60
C GLY A 418 55.78 -60.18 59.63
N ASP A 419 55.48 -58.99 60.14
CA ASP A 419 55.04 -57.85 59.32
C ASP A 419 56.05 -57.52 58.21
N PRO A 420 55.60 -57.05 57.03
CA PRO A 420 56.49 -56.65 55.96
C PRO A 420 57.36 -55.46 56.41
N VAL A 421 58.68 -55.63 56.32
CA VAL A 421 59.67 -54.60 56.65
C VAL A 421 60.28 -53.97 55.40
N THR A 422 60.76 -52.73 55.53
CA THR A 422 61.48 -52.03 54.44
C THR A 422 62.73 -52.80 53.98
N ASN A 423 63.02 -52.76 52.69
CA ASN A 423 64.28 -53.26 52.13
C ASN A 423 65.35 -52.15 51.96
N GLY A 424 65.06 -50.91 52.41
CA GLY A 424 65.95 -49.76 52.30
C GLY A 424 65.96 -49.07 50.92
N VAL A 425 65.40 -49.69 49.88
CA VAL A 425 65.41 -49.18 48.49
C VAL A 425 64.03 -48.73 48.02
N HIS A 426 62.96 -49.41 48.44
CA HIS A 426 61.58 -49.14 47.97
C HIS A 426 60.70 -48.50 49.06
N GLY A 427 61.31 -48.01 50.14
CA GLY A 427 60.62 -47.36 51.26
C GLY A 427 59.88 -48.33 52.17
N THR A 428 59.14 -47.77 53.15
CA THR A 428 58.30 -48.54 54.07
C THR A 428 57.10 -49.13 53.33
N PRO A 429 56.85 -50.46 53.43
CA PRO A 429 55.66 -51.08 52.85
C PRO A 429 54.37 -50.39 53.31
N ARG A 430 53.47 -50.09 52.36
CA ARG A 430 52.14 -49.57 52.67
C ARG A 430 51.19 -50.76 52.87
N THR A 431 50.72 -50.96 54.09
CA THR A 431 49.77 -52.02 54.45
C THR A 431 48.41 -51.40 54.83
N SER A 432 47.33 -52.14 54.57
CA SER A 432 45.95 -51.79 54.91
C SER A 432 45.12 -53.07 54.99
N SER A 433 43.86 -52.97 55.44
CA SER A 433 42.93 -54.10 55.48
C SER A 433 42.46 -54.58 54.09
N GLU A 434 42.76 -53.81 53.04
CA GLU A 434 42.35 -54.07 51.65
C GLU A 434 43.54 -53.80 50.72
N THR A 435 43.76 -54.70 49.75
CA THR A 435 44.78 -54.51 48.72
C THR A 435 44.27 -53.54 47.66
N ARG A 436 44.90 -52.36 47.53
CA ARG A 436 44.54 -51.38 46.49
C ARG A 436 45.73 -50.62 45.93
N PRO A 437 45.71 -50.26 44.63
CA PRO A 437 46.61 -49.25 44.10
C PRO A 437 46.23 -47.86 44.64
N ARG A 438 47.07 -46.86 44.37
CA ARG A 438 46.68 -45.46 44.58
C ARG A 438 45.47 -45.13 43.72
N ASN A 439 44.48 -44.47 44.30
CA ASN A 439 43.25 -44.08 43.61
C ASN A 439 42.72 -42.73 44.11
N THR A 440 41.70 -42.21 43.43
CA THR A 440 40.89 -41.05 43.83
C THR A 440 39.43 -41.38 43.60
N SER A 441 38.53 -40.91 44.46
CA SER A 441 37.09 -41.15 44.33
C SER A 441 36.38 -40.10 43.46
N ARG A 442 35.36 -40.56 42.74
CA ARG A 442 34.44 -39.76 41.89
C ARG A 442 33.01 -40.25 42.09
N LEU A 443 32.03 -39.40 41.82
CA LEU A 443 30.62 -39.78 41.89
C LEU A 443 30.24 -40.54 40.62
N MET A 444 29.96 -41.84 40.75
CA MET A 444 29.47 -42.66 39.65
C MET A 444 28.00 -42.33 39.37
N CYS A 445 27.70 -41.95 38.14
CA CYS A 445 26.36 -41.56 37.72
C CYS A 445 25.95 -42.26 36.43
N ILE A 446 24.69 -42.65 36.31
CA ILE A 446 24.11 -43.30 35.13
C ILE A 446 23.08 -42.40 34.45
N LYS A 447 23.14 -42.30 33.12
CA LYS A 447 22.22 -41.51 32.31
C LYS A 447 20.83 -42.15 32.31
N TYR A 448 19.75 -41.39 32.59
CA TYR A 448 18.37 -41.90 32.57
C TYR A 448 17.49 -41.42 31.41
#